data_AF-A0A532ESL5-F1
#
_entry.id   AF-A0A532ESL5-F1
#
_cell.length_a   1.000
_cell.length_b   1.000
_cell.length_c   1.000
_cell.angle_alpha   90.00
_cell.angle_beta   90.00
_cell.angle_gamma   90.00
#
_symmetry.space_group_name_H-M   'P 1'
#
loop_
_entity.id
_entity.type
_entity.pdbx_description
1 polymer ?
#
loop_
_entity_poly.entity_id
_entity_poly.type
_entity_poly.pdbx_seq_one_letter_code
_entity_poly.pdbx_strand_id
1 'polypeptide(L)' 'MSSEPMTASDKPRQFYHGTRADLKPGDLIEAGYSSNYGARKQAAWVYLSGTLDAAIWGTELAAGDGRERIYIVEP' A
#
# COMPACT_ATOMS: atom_id res chain seq x y z
N MET A 1 -21.22 -10.18 -37.41
CA MET A 1 -20.64 -10.45 -36.09
C MET A 1 -19.35 -9.67 -36.01
N SER A 2 -19.42 -8.43 -35.52
CA SER A 2 -18.24 -7.58 -35.32
C SER A 2 -17.58 -8.01 -34.02
N SER A 3 -16.35 -8.52 -34.11
CA SER A 3 -15.55 -8.82 -32.93
C SER A 3 -15.05 -7.52 -32.33
N GLU A 4 -15.59 -7.12 -31.20
CA GLU A 4 -15.05 -6.02 -30.38
C GLU A 4 -13.69 -6.42 -29.80
N PRO A 5 -12.71 -5.50 -29.73
CA PRO A 5 -11.44 -5.79 -29.10
C PRO A 5 -11.65 -5.98 -27.59
N MET A 6 -11.27 -7.15 -27.08
CA MET A 6 -11.26 -7.44 -25.66
C MET A 6 -10.23 -6.51 -25.00
N THR A 7 -10.71 -5.48 -24.31
CA THR A 7 -9.88 -4.51 -23.59
C THR A 7 -9.02 -5.23 -22.56
N ALA A 8 -7.74 -4.86 -22.49
CA ALA A 8 -6.84 -5.44 -21.50
C ALA A 8 -7.25 -5.02 -20.08
N SER A 9 -7.65 -6.03 -19.29
CA SER A 9 -7.67 -6.10 -17.82
C SER A 9 -9.00 -5.87 -17.12
N ASP A 10 -9.85 -6.89 -17.14
CA ASP A 10 -10.81 -7.21 -16.07
C ASP A 10 -10.13 -8.04 -14.95
N LYS A 11 -8.89 -7.67 -14.61
CA LYS A 11 -8.18 -8.21 -13.44
C LYS A 11 -8.21 -7.15 -12.36
N PRO A 12 -8.68 -7.45 -11.14
CA PRO A 12 -8.65 -6.49 -10.05
C PRO A 12 -7.21 -5.99 -9.89
N ARG A 13 -7.03 -4.67 -9.89
CA ARG A 13 -5.72 -4.07 -9.61
C ARG A 13 -5.35 -4.40 -8.18
N GLN A 14 -4.30 -5.18 -8.02
CA GLN A 14 -3.77 -5.51 -6.71
C GLN A 14 -2.92 -4.36 -6.20
N PHE A 15 -3.24 -3.86 -5.01
CA PHE A 15 -2.46 -2.84 -4.33
C PHE A 15 -1.74 -3.44 -3.12
N TYR A 16 -0.59 -2.87 -2.81
CA TYR A 16 0.26 -3.26 -1.70
C TYR A 16 0.55 -2.07 -0.80
N HIS A 17 0.57 -2.31 0.50
CA HIS A 17 0.99 -1.35 1.50
C HIS A 17 2.10 -1.95 2.38
N GLY A 18 3.27 -1.32 2.37
CA GLY A 18 4.41 -1.69 3.20
C GLY A 18 4.45 -0.90 4.50
N THR A 19 4.55 -1.58 5.65
CA THR A 19 4.54 -0.94 6.97
C THR A 19 5.16 -1.82 8.06
N ARG A 20 5.54 -1.23 9.21
CA ARG A 20 5.92 -1.96 10.44
C ARG A 20 4.76 -2.16 11.41
N ALA A 21 3.59 -1.59 11.09
CA ALA A 21 2.36 -1.78 11.86
C ALA A 21 1.86 -3.23 11.77
N ASP A 22 1.39 -3.76 12.90
CA ASP A 22 0.79 -5.09 13.01
C ASP A 22 -0.72 -5.04 12.72
N LEU A 23 -1.05 -4.84 11.45
CA LEU A 23 -2.42 -4.79 10.94
C LEU A 23 -3.01 -6.19 10.80
N LYS A 24 -4.32 -6.29 10.99
CA LYS A 24 -5.11 -7.49 10.79
C LYS A 24 -6.04 -7.32 9.58
N PRO A 25 -6.47 -8.42 8.93
CA PRO A 25 -7.48 -8.34 7.90
C PRO A 25 -8.76 -7.65 8.42
N GLY A 26 -9.23 -6.63 7.69
CA GLY A 26 -10.36 -5.80 8.08
C GLY A 26 -9.99 -4.48 8.77
N ASP A 27 -8.73 -4.27 9.14
CA ASP A 27 -8.27 -2.98 9.66
C ASP A 27 -8.27 -1.91 8.57
N LEU A 28 -8.68 -0.70 8.94
CA LEU A 28 -8.66 0.46 8.04
C LEU A 28 -7.32 1.18 8.13
N ILE A 29 -6.69 1.42 6.98
CA ILE A 29 -5.48 2.22 6.87
C ILE A 29 -5.91 3.65 6.53
N GLU A 30 -5.81 4.56 7.48
CA GLU A 30 -6.20 5.97 7.32
C GLU A 30 -5.01 6.92 7.31
N ALA A 31 -5.22 8.12 6.77
CA ALA A 31 -4.27 9.22 6.89
C ALA A 31 -4.26 9.77 8.34
N GLY A 32 -3.25 10.57 8.68
CA GLY A 32 -3.12 11.19 10.02
C GLY A 32 -2.06 10.55 10.92
N TYR A 33 -1.51 9.39 10.55
CA TYR A 33 -0.34 8.82 11.21
C TYR A 33 0.94 9.60 10.85
N SER A 34 1.94 9.53 11.72
CA SER A 34 3.26 10.11 11.46
C SER A 34 3.86 9.57 10.17
N SER A 35 4.26 10.46 9.26
CA SER A 35 4.90 10.09 8.01
C SER A 35 6.21 9.35 8.25
N ASN A 36 6.47 8.35 7.41
CA ASN A 36 7.75 7.64 7.38
C ASN A 36 8.88 8.49 6.76
N TYR A 37 8.56 9.64 6.18
CA TYR A 37 9.49 10.51 5.46
C TYR A 37 9.72 11.86 6.17
N GLY A 38 10.97 12.34 6.14
CA GLY A 38 11.35 13.65 6.65
C GLY A 38 11.10 13.83 8.15
N ALA A 39 10.51 14.98 8.54
CA ALA A 39 10.26 15.35 9.93
C ALA A 39 9.08 14.61 10.60
N ARG A 40 8.58 13.52 9.99
CA ARG A 40 7.48 12.68 10.50
C ARG A 40 6.19 13.43 10.83
N LYS A 41 5.91 14.50 10.06
CA LYS A 41 4.62 15.20 10.11
C LYS A 41 3.49 14.22 9.79
N GLN A 42 2.29 14.49 10.28
CA GLN A 42 1.12 13.68 9.95
C GLN A 42 0.95 13.59 8.43
N ALA A 43 0.85 12.37 7.91
CA ALA A 43 0.67 12.13 6.50
C ALA A 43 -0.77 12.46 6.10
N ALA A 44 -0.96 13.31 5.10
CA ALA A 44 -2.28 13.63 4.57
C ALA A 44 -2.83 12.54 3.62
N TRP A 45 -2.02 11.55 3.29
CA TRP A 45 -2.33 10.51 2.30
C TRP A 45 -1.79 9.16 2.75
N VAL A 46 -2.46 8.09 2.31
CA VAL A 46 -1.97 6.71 2.43
C VAL A 46 -1.33 6.33 1.09
N TYR A 47 -0.09 5.87 1.14
CA TYR A 47 0.64 5.45 -0.06
C TYR A 47 0.43 3.96 -0.32
N LEU A 48 -0.04 3.65 -1.53
CA LEU A 48 -0.22 2.30 -2.05
C LEU A 48 0.63 2.10 -3.30
N SER A 49 1.10 0.88 -3.52
CA SER A 49 1.87 0.49 -4.70
C SER A 49 1.13 -0.55 -5.53
N GLY A 50 1.28 -0.50 -6.86
CA GLY A 50 0.86 -1.58 -7.76
C GLY A 50 1.90 -2.71 -7.92
N THR A 51 3.08 -2.58 -7.32
CA THR A 51 4.16 -3.58 -7.39
C THR A 51 4.68 -3.94 -6.00
N LEU A 52 5.08 -5.19 -5.82
CA LEU A 52 5.65 -5.69 -4.57
C LEU A 52 6.99 -5.00 -4.25
N ASP A 53 7.84 -4.78 -5.25
CA ASP A 53 9.15 -4.15 -5.08
C ASP A 53 9.05 -2.74 -4.48
N ALA A 54 8.10 -1.92 -4.91
CA ALA A 54 7.93 -0.60 -4.32
C ALA A 54 7.33 -0.66 -2.91
N ALA A 55 6.54 -1.70 -2.59
CA ALA A 55 6.04 -1.92 -1.24
C ALA A 55 7.14 -2.39 -0.27
N ILE A 56 8.15 -3.13 -0.76
CA ILE A 56 9.35 -3.47 0.03
C ILE A 56 10.05 -2.20 0.50
N TRP A 57 10.33 -1.26 -0.42
CA TRP A 57 10.90 0.04 -0.06
C TRP A 57 10.06 0.80 0.97
N GLY A 58 8.73 0.82 0.80
CA GLY A 58 7.83 1.45 1.77
C GLY A 58 7.93 0.83 3.18
N THR A 59 8.20 -0.47 3.25
CA THR A 59 8.34 -1.22 4.51
C THR A 59 9.68 -0.95 5.18
N GLU A 60 10.79 -1.04 4.44
CA GLU A 60 12.15 -0.83 4.96
C GLU A 60 12.32 0.59 5.54
N LEU A 61 11.68 1.57 4.90
CA LEU A 61 11.70 2.97 5.31
C LEU A 61 10.67 3.30 6.40
N ALA A 62 9.75 2.39 6.74
CA ALA A 62 8.68 2.67 7.69
C ALA A 62 9.22 2.95 9.09
N ALA A 63 8.72 3.94 9.83
CA ALA A 63 9.25 4.22 11.16
C ALA A 63 8.88 3.13 12.18
N GLY A 64 9.74 2.92 13.18
CA GLY A 64 9.53 2.01 14.31
C GLY A 64 10.37 0.74 14.24
N ASP A 65 10.41 0.02 15.36
CA ASP A 65 11.22 -1.21 15.55
C ASP A 65 10.38 -2.49 15.40
N GLY A 66 9.12 -2.34 14.96
CA GLY A 66 8.22 -3.45 14.69
C GLY A 66 8.67 -4.27 13.48
N ARG A 67 8.16 -5.50 13.38
CA ARG A 67 8.43 -6.38 12.24
C ARG A 67 7.95 -5.74 10.93
N GLU A 68 8.77 -5.86 9.90
CA GLU A 68 8.44 -5.45 8.53
C GLU A 68 7.35 -6.34 7.93
N ARG A 69 6.31 -5.72 7.36
CA ARG A 69 5.15 -6.41 6.80
C ARG A 69 4.65 -5.72 5.53
N ILE A 70 4.18 -6.51 4.58
CA ILE A 70 3.52 -6.05 3.37
C ILE A 70 2.12 -6.65 3.33
N TYR A 71 1.11 -5.80 3.15
CA TYR A 71 -0.29 -6.20 3.05
C TYR A 71 -0.80 -5.99 1.63
N ILE A 72 -1.69 -6.88 1.19
CA ILE A 72 -2.54 -6.66 0.03
C ILE A 72 -3.75 -5.88 0.53
N VAL A 73 -4.09 -4.79 -0.13
CA VAL A 73 -5.12 -3.85 0.35
C VAL A 73 -6.06 -3.42 -0.76
N GLU A 74 -7.21 -2.94 -0.35
CA GLU A 74 -8.20 -2.29 -1.21
C GLU A 74 -8.28 -0.80 -0.82
N PRO A 75 -8.20 0.14 -1.79
CA PRO A 75 -8.34 1.57 -1.53
C PRO A 75 -9.78 2.02 -1.27
#